data_AF-A0A350BK92-F1
#
_entry.id   AF-A0A350BK92-F1
#
_cell.length_a   1.000
_cell.length_b   1.000
_cell.length_c   1.000
_cell.angle_alpha   90.00
_cell.angle_beta   90.00
_cell.angle_gamma   90.00
#
_symmetry.space_group_name_H-M   'P 1'
#
loop_
_entity.id
_entity.type
_entity.pdbx_description
1 polymer ?
#
loop_
_entity_poly.entity_id
_entity_poly.type
_entity_poly.pdbx_seq_one_letter_code
_entity_poly.pdbx_strand_id
1 'polypeptide(L)'
;MIAAIIFAMHAILAVVMFLRGKRTSTEEAVLGLSLVVLIFAIGWTLATFLVGLVWPERGIGLLIDNWGDTPTKRFLYREITMDSMSLVLLSVGEAVFYRGYLGRKMEKEEKNRRGDEANR
;
A
#
# COMPACT_ATOMS: atom_id res chain seq x y z
N MET A 1 -8.29 15.05 4.05
CA MET A 1 -8.97 14.60 2.80
C MET A 1 -8.07 13.70 1.97
N ILE A 2 -6.75 13.87 2.06
CA ILE A 2 -5.76 13.04 1.36
C ILE A 2 -5.83 11.55 1.76
N ALA A 3 -6.01 11.22 3.04
CA ALA A 3 -6.21 9.83 3.47
C ALA A 3 -7.33 9.10 2.70
N ALA A 4 -8.48 9.75 2.51
CA ALA A 4 -9.60 9.16 1.78
C ALA A 4 -9.25 8.90 0.30
N ILE A 5 -8.48 9.80 -0.32
CA ILE A 5 -8.02 9.65 -1.72
C ILE A 5 -7.07 8.46 -1.83
N ILE A 6 -6.10 8.36 -0.92
CA ILE A 6 -5.13 7.26 -0.94
C ILE A 6 -5.84 5.94 -0.63
N PHE A 7 -6.75 5.91 0.35
CA PHE A 7 -7.58 4.73 0.63
C PHE A 7 -8.40 4.29 -0.59
N ALA A 8 -9.04 5.24 -1.29
CA ALA A 8 -9.79 4.96 -2.51
C ALA A 8 -8.89 4.35 -3.61
N MET A 9 -7.63 4.78 -3.72
CA MET A 9 -6.67 4.19 -4.65
C MET A 9 -6.43 2.69 -4.36
N HIS A 10 -6.31 2.30 -3.09
CA HIS A 10 -6.18 0.89 -2.71
C HIS A 10 -7.46 0.09 -2.99
N ALA A 11 -8.63 0.69 -2.76
CA ALA A 11 -9.90 0.08 -3.11
C ALA A 11 -10.01 -0.16 -4.63
N ILE A 12 -9.59 0.80 -5.45
CA ILE A 12 -9.52 0.65 -6.91
C ILE A 12 -8.55 -0.47 -7.28
N LEU A 13 -7.37 -0.54 -6.67
CA LEU A 13 -6.40 -1.62 -6.89
C LEU A 13 -7.02 -2.99 -6.61
N ALA A 14 -7.72 -3.14 -5.48
CA ALA A 14 -8.40 -4.38 -5.12
C ALA A 14 -9.47 -4.79 -6.15
N VAL A 15 -10.28 -3.83 -6.61
CA VAL A 15 -11.29 -4.07 -7.66
C VAL A 15 -10.61 -4.47 -8.98
N VAL A 16 -9.54 -3.79 -9.38
CA VAL A 16 -8.80 -4.11 -10.61
C VAL A 16 -8.21 -5.52 -10.54
N MET A 17 -7.59 -5.90 -9.41
CA MET A 17 -7.04 -7.25 -9.22
C MET A 17 -8.12 -8.32 -9.26
N PHE A 18 -9.25 -8.09 -8.61
CA PHE A 18 -10.40 -9.00 -8.64
C PHE A 18 -10.94 -9.18 -10.06
N LEU A 19 -11.16 -8.08 -10.79
CA LEU A 19 -11.64 -8.13 -12.18
C LEU A 19 -10.65 -8.84 -13.11
N ARG A 20 -9.34 -8.71 -12.87
CA ARG A 20 -8.31 -9.44 -13.62
C ARG A 20 -8.36 -10.93 -13.33
N GLY A 21 -8.45 -11.33 -12.06
CA GLY A 21 -8.58 -12.75 -11.70
C GLY A 21 -9.90 -13.36 -12.18
N LYS A 22 -10.99 -12.58 -12.26
CA LYS A 22 -12.28 -13.08 -12.77
C LYS A 22 -12.23 -13.51 -14.23
N ARG A 23 -11.25 -13.05 -15.01
CA ARG A 23 -11.07 -13.45 -16.42
C ARG A 23 -10.53 -14.88 -16.57
N THR A 24 -9.92 -15.44 -15.55
CA THR A 24 -9.35 -16.79 -15.56
C THR A 24 -10.24 -17.75 -14.79
N SER A 25 -10.54 -17.46 -13.53
CA SER A 25 -11.39 -18.28 -12.68
C SER A 25 -11.92 -17.48 -11.48
N THR A 26 -13.09 -17.86 -10.96
CA THR A 26 -13.62 -17.29 -9.71
C THR A 26 -12.67 -17.54 -8.53
N GLU A 27 -12.02 -18.70 -8.49
CA GLU A 27 -11.06 -19.05 -7.44
C GLU A 27 -9.84 -18.11 -7.48
N GLU A 28 -9.29 -17.87 -8.67
CA GLU A 28 -8.16 -16.95 -8.86
C GLU A 28 -8.53 -15.50 -8.50
N ALA A 29 -9.76 -15.08 -8.81
CA ALA A 29 -10.28 -13.76 -8.44
C ALA A 29 -10.35 -13.59 -6.92
N VAL A 30 -10.90 -14.59 -6.21
CA VAL A 30 -11.04 -14.58 -4.76
C VAL A 30 -9.66 -14.66 -4.09
N LEU A 31 -8.76 -15.50 -4.59
CA LEU A 31 -7.40 -15.63 -4.07
C LEU A 31 -6.62 -14.32 -4.23
N GLY A 32 -6.68 -13.70 -5.41
CA GLY A 32 -6.02 -12.43 -5.70
C GLY A 32 -6.56 -11.27 -4.86
N LEU A 33 -7.90 -11.17 -4.73
CA LEU A 33 -8.54 -10.16 -3.88
C LEU A 33 -8.18 -10.37 -2.40
N SER A 34 -8.25 -11.60 -1.92
CA SER A 34 -7.92 -11.94 -0.53
C SER A 34 -6.48 -11.59 -0.20
N LEU A 35 -5.55 -11.85 -1.13
CA LEU A 35 -4.15 -11.48 -0.98
C LEU A 35 -3.97 -9.96 -0.88
N VAL A 36 -4.63 -9.17 -1.74
CA VAL A 36 -4.57 -7.70 -1.69
C VAL A 36 -5.11 -7.17 -0.37
N VAL A 37 -6.28 -7.65 0.06
CA VAL A 37 -6.89 -7.25 1.34
C VAL A 37 -5.99 -7.61 2.52
N LEU A 38 -5.37 -8.79 2.50
CA LEU A 38 -4.47 -9.24 3.55
C LEU A 38 -3.21 -8.36 3.65
N ILE A 39 -2.57 -8.09 2.50
CA ILE A 39 -1.39 -7.21 2.44
C ILE A 39 -1.75 -5.81 2.93
N PHE A 40 -2.89 -5.28 2.49
CA PHE A 40 -3.38 -3.97 2.91
C PHE A 40 -3.63 -3.92 4.43
N ALA A 41 -4.33 -4.90 5.00
CA ALA A 41 -4.67 -4.91 6.43
C ALA A 41 -3.42 -5.03 7.33
N ILE A 42 -2.53 -5.97 7.01
CA ILE A 42 -1.27 -6.16 7.76
C ILE A 42 -0.36 -4.95 7.56
N GLY A 43 -0.21 -4.51 6.32
CA GLY A 43 0.63 -3.37 5.95
C GLY A 43 0.15 -2.08 6.62
N TRP A 44 -1.15 -1.80 6.64
CA TRP A 44 -1.73 -0.65 7.32
C TRP A 44 -1.39 -0.66 8.81
N THR A 45 -1.57 -1.82 9.46
CA THR A 45 -1.31 -1.96 10.90
C THR A 45 0.17 -1.72 11.20
N LEU A 46 1.07 -2.29 10.41
CA LEU A 46 2.50 -2.09 10.54
C LEU A 46 2.91 -0.63 10.26
N ALA A 47 2.36 -0.03 9.21
CA ALA A 47 2.64 1.36 8.86
C ALA A 47 2.15 2.32 9.96
N THR A 48 0.98 2.07 10.52
CA THR A 48 0.43 2.87 11.64
C THR A 48 1.33 2.76 12.87
N PHE A 49 1.81 1.55 13.18
CA PHE A 49 2.77 1.34 14.27
C PHE A 49 4.09 2.09 14.03
N LEU A 50 4.68 1.97 12.84
CA LEU A 50 5.94 2.64 12.48
C LEU A 50 5.81 4.17 12.48
N VAL A 51 4.72 4.68 11.92
CA VAL A 51 4.42 6.12 11.96
C VAL A 51 4.22 6.56 13.40
N GLY A 52 3.49 5.82 14.23
CA GLY A 52 3.30 6.16 15.64
C GLY A 52 4.60 6.21 16.46
N LEU A 53 5.60 5.39 16.09
CA LEU A 53 6.93 5.41 16.72
C LEU A 53 7.71 6.70 16.42
N VAL A 54 7.59 7.19 15.18
CA VAL A 54 8.30 8.40 14.71
C VAL A 54 7.49 9.68 14.95
N TRP A 55 6.17 9.57 14.99
CA TRP A 55 5.20 10.65 14.91
C TRP A 55 4.14 10.57 16.03
N PRO A 56 4.54 10.68 17.31
CA PRO A 56 3.59 10.64 18.42
C PRO A 56 2.65 11.85 18.38
N GLU A 57 1.33 11.61 18.48
CA GLU A 57 0.28 12.63 18.35
C GLU A 57 0.50 13.89 19.20
N ARG A 58 1.09 13.73 20.39
CA ARG A 58 1.38 14.85 21.31
C ARG A 58 2.66 15.61 20.98
N GLY A 59 3.66 14.96 20.39
CA GLY A 59 4.98 15.54 20.18
C GLY A 59 5.01 16.58 19.05
N ILE A 60 4.18 16.37 18.03
CA ILE A 60 4.20 17.20 16.83
C ILE A 60 3.23 18.37 16.89
N GLY A 61 2.13 18.22 17.66
CA GLY A 61 1.36 19.36 18.13
C GLY A 61 2.25 20.40 18.80
N LEU A 62 3.14 19.99 19.72
CA LEU A 62 4.06 20.92 20.39
C LEU A 62 5.12 21.53 19.45
N LEU A 63 5.71 20.72 18.56
CA LEU A 63 6.75 21.17 17.64
C LEU A 63 6.23 22.21 16.66
N ILE A 64 5.07 21.95 16.06
CA ILE A 64 4.52 22.93 15.13
C ILE A 64 3.75 24.03 15.86
N ASP A 65 3.13 23.86 17.04
CA ASP A 65 2.53 24.98 17.80
C ASP A 65 3.53 26.12 18.05
N ASN A 66 4.80 25.80 18.32
CA ASN A 66 5.89 26.78 18.42
C ASN A 66 6.26 27.52 17.11
N TRP A 67 5.82 27.04 15.94
CA TRP A 67 6.20 27.58 14.62
C TRP A 67 5.38 28.82 14.18
N GLY A 68 4.77 29.56 15.10
CA GLY A 68 4.01 30.79 14.80
C GLY A 68 2.74 30.57 13.96
N ASP A 69 1.80 31.51 13.98
CA ASP A 69 0.50 31.37 13.30
C ASP A 69 0.59 31.75 11.82
N THR A 70 0.86 30.76 10.97
CA THR A 70 0.93 30.92 9.51
C THR A 70 -0.23 30.15 8.87
N PRO A 71 -0.91 30.66 7.82
CA PRO A 71 -2.01 29.94 7.16
C PRO A 71 -1.58 28.57 6.59
N THR A 72 -0.31 28.39 6.25
CA THR A 72 0.30 27.11 5.84
C THR A 72 0.27 26.05 6.93
N LYS A 73 0.35 26.45 8.20
CA LYS A 73 0.35 25.57 9.36
C LYS A 73 -0.98 24.83 9.52
N ARG A 74 -2.09 25.58 9.40
CA ARG A 74 -3.46 25.04 9.45
C ARG A 74 -3.69 24.01 8.34
N PHE A 75 -3.10 24.23 7.17
CA PHE A 75 -3.18 23.28 6.06
C PHE A 75 -2.36 22.02 6.36
N LEU A 76 -1.11 22.16 6.80
CA LEU A 76 -0.25 21.01 7.15
C LEU A 76 -0.88 20.12 8.22
N TYR A 77 -1.37 20.69 9.33
CA TYR A 77 -2.00 19.93 10.41
C TYR A 77 -3.24 19.17 9.98
N ARG A 78 -4.01 19.72 9.03
CA ARG A 78 -5.25 19.12 8.57
C ARG A 78 -5.02 17.91 7.67
N GLU A 79 -3.92 17.91 6.92
CA GLU A 79 -3.67 16.89 5.91
C GLU A 79 -2.55 15.90 6.31
N ILE A 80 -1.60 16.28 7.18
CA ILE A 80 -0.57 15.38 7.73
C ILE A 80 -1.08 14.78 9.04
N THR A 81 -2.04 13.86 8.91
CA THR A 81 -2.51 13.03 10.01
C THR A 81 -1.75 11.70 10.07
N MET A 82 -1.79 11.03 11.22
CA MET A 82 -1.19 9.70 11.39
C MET A 82 -1.70 8.72 10.32
N ASP A 83 -3.00 8.77 10.03
CA ASP A 83 -3.64 7.95 8.99
C ASP A 83 -3.14 8.27 7.58
N SER A 84 -2.92 9.55 7.26
CA SER A 84 -2.41 9.95 5.94
C SER A 84 -0.97 9.47 5.76
N MET A 85 -0.15 9.58 6.81
CA MET A 85 1.23 9.12 6.80
C MET A 85 1.35 7.60 6.75
N SER A 86 0.50 6.87 7.49
CA SER A 86 0.47 5.41 7.46
C SER A 86 0.07 4.91 6.07
N LEU A 87 -0.90 5.56 5.44
CA LEU A 87 -1.32 5.29 4.07
C LEU A 87 -0.23 5.54 3.03
N VAL A 88 0.50 6.64 3.14
CA VAL A 88 1.64 6.94 2.25
C VAL A 88 2.72 5.88 2.41
N LEU A 89 3.08 5.55 3.66
CA LEU A 89 4.09 4.54 3.96
C LEU A 89 3.65 3.15 3.45
N LEU A 90 2.37 2.80 3.62
CA LEU A 90 1.77 1.59 3.08
C LEU A 90 1.88 1.53 1.57
N SER A 91 1.48 2.59 0.86
CA SER A 91 1.57 2.64 -0.61
C SER A 91 3.00 2.44 -1.13
N VAL A 92 4.00 3.01 -0.44
CA VAL A 92 5.41 2.78 -0.78
C VAL A 92 5.79 1.31 -0.55
N GLY A 93 5.41 0.74 0.59
CA GLY A 93 5.65 -0.66 0.92
C GLY A 93 5.01 -1.63 -0.07
N GLU A 94 3.74 -1.40 -0.42
CA GLU A 94 3.01 -2.19 -1.41
C GLU A 94 3.63 -2.08 -2.81
N ALA A 95 4.04 -0.88 -3.23
CA ALA A 95 4.71 -0.69 -4.51
C ALA A 95 6.01 -1.51 -4.61
N VAL A 96 6.81 -1.53 -3.53
CA VAL A 96 8.01 -2.37 -3.44
C VAL A 96 7.65 -3.85 -3.46
N PHE A 97 6.64 -4.26 -2.70
CA PHE A 97 6.19 -5.65 -2.64
C PHE A 97 5.69 -6.16 -3.99
N TYR A 98 4.80 -5.44 -4.65
CA TYR A 98 4.24 -5.84 -5.95
C TYR A 98 5.30 -5.86 -7.04
N ARG A 99 6.24 -4.91 -7.05
CA ARG A 99 7.38 -4.92 -7.97
C ARG A 99 8.24 -6.17 -7.77
N GLY A 100 8.53 -6.54 -6.53
CA GLY A 100 9.29 -7.76 -6.20
C GLY A 100 8.52 -9.06 -6.48
N TYR A 101 7.21 -9.10 -6.24
CA TYR A 101 6.35 -10.26 -6.52
C TYR A 101 6.23 -10.53 -8.03
N LEU A 102 5.97 -9.48 -8.83
CA LEU A 102 5.87 -9.59 -10.29
C LEU A 102 7.21 -10.02 -10.91
N GLY A 103 8.34 -9.48 -10.42
CA GLY A 103 9.66 -9.89 -10.89
C GLY A 103 9.91 -11.39 -10.70
N ARG A 104 9.58 -11.93 -9.51
CA ARG A 104 9.72 -13.37 -9.23
C ARG A 104 8.78 -14.26 -10.04
N LYS A 105 7.58 -13.76 -10.37
CA LYS A 105 6.64 -14.51 -11.21
C LYS A 105 7.21 -14.70 -12.62
N MET A 106 7.76 -13.64 -13.21
CA MET A 106 8.37 -13.70 -14.56
C MET A 106 9.59 -14.61 -14.62
N GLU A 107 10.48 -14.54 -13.61
CA GLU A 107 11.64 -15.41 -13.52
C GLU A 107 11.25 -16.91 -13.46
N LYS A 108 10.19 -17.22 -12.69
CA LYS A 108 9.66 -18.58 -12.57
C LYS A 108 9.03 -19.08 -13.89
N GLU A 109 8.28 -18.23 -14.59
CA GLU A 109 7.71 -18.55 -15.90
C GLU A 109 8.79 -18.76 -16.96
N GLU A 110 9.86 -17.97 -16.97
CA GLU A 110 10.99 -18.10 -17.90
C GLU A 110 11.80 -19.37 -17.64
N LYS A 111 12.01 -19.73 -16.36
CA LYS A 111 12.68 -20.98 -15.99
C LYS A 111 11.88 -22.20 -16.41
N ASN A 112 10.56 -22.20 -16.21
CA ASN A 112 9.69 -23.29 -16.69
C ASN A 112 9.75 -23.43 -18.21
N ARG A 113 9.67 -22.31 -18.95
CA ARG A 113 9.71 -22.32 -20.41
C ARG A 113 11.02 -22.90 -20.96
N ARG A 114 12.16 -22.51 -20.37
CA ARG A 114 13.48 -23.07 -20.72
C ARG A 114 13.61 -24.55 -20.37
N GLY A 115 13.00 -24.99 -19.26
CA GLY A 115 12.95 -26.40 -18.88
C GLY A 115 12.14 -27.25 -19.87
N ASP A 116 11.01 -26.73 -20.35
CA ASP A 116 10.16 -27.40 -21.34
C ASP A 116 10.84 -27.47 -22.72
N GLU A 117 11.62 -26.46 -23.10
CA GLU A 117 12.42 -26.46 -24.34
C GLU A 117 13.61 -27.42 -24.28
N ALA A 118 14.24 -27.59 -23.12
CA ALA A 118 15.37 -28.51 -22.95
C ALA A 118 14.97 -29.99 -22.87
N ASN A 119 13.68 -30.28 -22.64
CA ASN A 119 13.13 -31.63 -22.50
C ASN A 119 12.31 -32.09 -23.73
N ARG A 120 12.34 -31.28 -24.81
CA ARG A 120 11.82 -31.62 -26.15
C ARG A 120 12.97 -31.98 -27.08
#